data_AF-A0A2N6QQ06-F1
#
_entry.id   AF-A0A2N6QQ06-F1
#
_cell.length_a   1.000
_cell.length_b   1.000
_cell.length_c   1.000
_cell.angle_alpha   90.00
_cell.angle_beta   90.00
_cell.angle_gamma   90.00
#
_symmetry.space_group_name_H-M   'P 1'
#
loop_
_entity.id
_entity.type
_entity.pdbx_description
1 polymer ?
#
loop_
_entity_poly.entity_id
_entity_poly.type
_entity_poly.pdbx_seq_one_letter_code
_entity_poly.pdbx_strand_id
1 'polypeptide(L)'
;MIDSVVKQYKKVGLWIIAGFMLVFLLAIQITSNTAMLTGLVVCVLYFLTSTWVYAALWKKTAKTSPAKLTGFYLVAMAVKFFVGILVVLAYCLIVRTRTQVIAFAAMFSIYYLAMIIYDATYFSRVEKKNQISIKK
;
A
#
# COMPACT_ATOMS: atom_id res chain seq x y z
N MET A 1 -22.53 0.76 -6.55
CA MET A 1 -21.49 -0.06 -7.21
C MET A 1 -20.06 0.41 -6.88
N ILE A 2 -19.71 1.69 -7.05
CA ILE A 2 -18.35 2.20 -6.72
C ILE A 2 -18.02 2.03 -5.23
N ASP A 3 -18.97 2.27 -4.33
CA ASP A 3 -18.76 2.14 -2.88
C ASP A 3 -18.49 0.70 -2.42
N SER A 4 -19.09 -0.31 -3.07
CA SER A 4 -18.83 -1.72 -2.73
C SER A 4 -17.44 -2.16 -3.19
N VAL A 5 -16.97 -1.68 -4.34
CA VAL A 5 -15.60 -1.88 -4.83
C VAL A 5 -14.59 -1.30 -3.84
N VAL A 6 -14.80 -0.04 -3.44
CA VAL A 6 -13.92 0.64 -2.46
C VAL A 6 -13.91 -0.07 -1.11
N LYS A 7 -15.07 -0.52 -0.64
CA LYS A 7 -15.19 -1.26 0.64
C LYS A 7 -14.45 -2.59 0.59
N GLN A 8 -14.60 -3.35 -0.50
CA GLN A 8 -13.88 -4.61 -0.68
C GLN A 8 -12.37 -4.40 -0.82
N TYR A 9 -11.95 -3.39 -1.58
CA TYR A 9 -10.54 -3.02 -1.71
C TYR A 9 -9.91 -2.72 -0.35
N LYS A 10 -10.53 -1.84 0.45
CA LYS A 10 -10.05 -1.52 1.79
C LYS A 10 -10.01 -2.75 2.70
N LYS A 11 -11.02 -3.62 2.63
CA LYS A 11 -11.08 -4.84 3.44
C LYS A 11 -9.91 -5.76 3.10
N VAL A 12 -9.73 -6.12 1.83
CA VAL A 12 -8.67 -7.04 1.42
C VAL A 12 -7.28 -6.43 1.61
N GLY A 13 -7.09 -5.14 1.29
CA GLY A 13 -5.84 -4.44 1.60
C GLY A 13 -5.51 -4.47 3.09
N LEU A 14 -6.50 -4.31 3.97
CA LEU A 14 -6.33 -4.43 5.42
C LEU A 14 -5.93 -5.85 5.85
N TRP A 15 -6.50 -6.89 5.23
CA TRP A 15 -6.09 -8.29 5.47
C TRP A 15 -4.66 -8.55 5.03
N ILE A 16 -4.22 -8.01 3.90
CA ILE A 16 -2.83 -8.11 3.44
C ILE A 16 -1.90 -7.44 4.45
N ILE A 17 -2.24 -6.21 4.87
CA ILE A 17 -1.42 -5.46 5.82
C ILE A 17 -1.31 -6.19 7.17
N ALA A 18 -2.43 -6.71 7.67
CA ALA A 18 -2.48 -7.48 8.90
C ALA A 18 -1.71 -8.80 8.80
N GLY A 19 -1.80 -9.49 7.66
CA GLY A 19 -1.06 -10.73 7.40
C GLY A 19 0.45 -10.51 7.48
N PHE A 20 0.97 -9.50 6.77
CA PHE A 20 2.39 -9.14 6.87
C PHE A 20 2.77 -8.69 8.29
N MET A 21 1.90 -7.96 8.99
CA MET A 21 2.18 -7.48 10.34
C MET A 21 2.39 -8.64 11.29
N LEU A 22 1.55 -9.67 11.22
CA LEU A 22 1.67 -10.87 12.03
C LEU A 22 2.95 -11.65 11.70
N VAL A 23 3.29 -11.79 10.40
CA VAL A 23 4.52 -12.47 9.97
C VAL A 23 5.76 -11.76 10.50
N PHE A 24 5.83 -10.42 10.38
CA PHE A 24 6.97 -9.66 10.89
C PHE A 24 7.01 -9.63 12.42
N LEU A 25 5.87 -9.58 13.10
CA LEU A 25 5.81 -9.72 14.56
C LEU A 25 6.40 -11.06 15.01
N LEU A 26 6.02 -12.17 14.37
CA LEU A 26 6.60 -13.48 14.67
C LEU A 26 8.12 -13.51 14.43
N ALA A 27 8.59 -12.93 13.33
CA ALA A 27 10.02 -12.83 13.04
C ALA A 27 10.78 -12.00 14.10
N ILE A 28 10.20 -10.91 14.58
CA ILE A 28 10.76 -10.08 15.66
C ILE A 28 10.84 -10.87 16.97
N GLN A 29 9.80 -11.64 17.30
CA GLN A 29 9.78 -12.48 18.50
C GLN A 29 10.85 -13.58 18.45
N ILE A 30 10.97 -14.28 17.32
CA ILE A 30 11.98 -15.35 17.14
C ILE A 30 13.41 -14.79 17.25
N THR A 31 13.65 -13.59 16.70
CA THR A 31 14.97 -12.95 16.74
C THR A 31 15.22 -12.14 18.02
N SER A 32 14.22 -12.01 18.90
CA SER A 32 14.23 -11.15 20.10
C SER A 32 14.66 -9.70 19.83
N ASN A 33 14.50 -9.21 18.60
CA ASN A 33 14.99 -7.90 18.16
C ASN A 33 13.88 -6.84 18.26
N THR A 34 13.51 -6.49 19.49
CA THR A 34 12.42 -5.54 19.78
C THR A 34 12.63 -4.15 19.18
N ALA A 35 13.86 -3.76 18.86
CA ALA A 35 14.15 -2.50 18.20
C ALA A 35 13.53 -2.38 16.79
N MET A 36 13.22 -3.51 16.14
CA MET A 36 12.55 -3.53 14.84
C MET A 36 11.04 -3.22 14.92
N LEU A 37 10.45 -3.24 16.12
CA LEU A 37 9.02 -2.99 16.33
C LEU A 37 8.62 -1.59 15.86
N THR A 38 9.46 -0.59 16.13
CA THR A 38 9.25 0.80 15.69
C THR A 38 9.14 0.89 14.17
N GLY A 39 10.03 0.21 13.45
CA GLY A 39 10.01 0.15 11.99
C GLY A 39 8.75 -0.53 11.45
N LEU A 40 8.31 -1.61 12.10
CA LEU A 40 7.07 -2.29 11.73
C LEU A 40 5.83 -1.39 11.90
N VAL A 41 5.76 -0.63 12.99
CA VAL A 41 4.67 0.33 13.23
C VAL A 41 4.64 1.38 12.12
N VAL A 42 5.79 1.93 11.75
CA VAL A 42 5.89 2.91 10.65
C VAL A 42 5.38 2.31 9.33
N CYS A 43 5.77 1.09 9.00
CA CYS A 43 5.26 0.38 7.82
C CYS A 43 3.73 0.27 7.87
N VAL A 44 3.17 -0.27 8.95
CA VAL A 44 1.72 -0.48 9.08
C VAL A 44 0.95 0.83 8.94
N LEU A 45 1.40 1.90 9.61
CA LEU A 45 0.77 3.22 9.52
C LEU A 45 0.83 3.78 8.10
N TYR A 46 1.99 3.71 7.45
CA TYR A 46 2.15 4.15 6.06
C TYR A 46 1.22 3.39 5.11
N PHE A 47 1.21 2.05 5.14
CA PHE A 47 0.40 1.27 4.21
C PHE A 47 -1.09 1.39 4.48
N LEU A 48 -1.53 1.50 5.74
CA LEU A 48 -2.93 1.77 6.07
C LEU A 48 -3.38 3.12 5.54
N THR A 49 -2.65 4.19 5.86
CA THR A 49 -2.99 5.54 5.40
C THR A 49 -2.97 5.64 3.88
N SER A 50 -1.94 5.07 3.23
CA SER A 50 -1.82 5.02 1.77
C SER A 50 -2.98 4.28 1.11
N THR A 51 -3.41 3.13 1.66
CA THR A 51 -4.58 2.38 1.16
C THR A 51 -5.85 3.22 1.23
N TRP A 52 -6.06 3.92 2.35
CA TRP A 52 -7.25 4.74 2.56
C TRP A 52 -7.31 5.94 1.63
N VAL A 53 -6.20 6.67 1.52
CA VAL A 53 -6.07 7.85 0.65
C VAL A 53 -6.23 7.43 -0.80
N TYR A 54 -5.55 6.36 -1.23
CA TYR A 54 -5.65 5.85 -2.60
C TYR A 54 -7.08 5.46 -2.96
N ALA A 55 -7.78 4.74 -2.08
CA ALA A 55 -9.17 4.35 -2.29
C ALA A 55 -10.10 5.57 -2.40
N ALA A 56 -9.87 6.61 -1.58
CA ALA A 56 -10.66 7.84 -1.60
C ALA A 56 -10.44 8.64 -2.89
N LEU A 57 -9.18 8.79 -3.31
CA LEU A 57 -8.83 9.47 -4.56
C LEU A 57 -9.37 8.72 -5.76
N TRP A 58 -9.23 7.39 -5.80
CA TRP A 58 -9.79 6.57 -6.87
C TRP A 58 -11.32 6.71 -6.95
N LYS A 59 -12.02 6.65 -5.81
CA LYS A 59 -13.47 6.84 -5.75
C LYS A 59 -13.88 8.20 -6.31
N LYS A 60 -13.14 9.26 -5.99
CA LYS A 60 -13.40 10.62 -6.48
C LYS A 60 -13.22 10.69 -8.00
N THR A 61 -12.08 10.21 -8.51
CA THR A 61 -11.77 10.20 -9.95
C THR A 61 -12.80 9.36 -10.73
N ALA A 62 -13.17 8.19 -10.23
CA ALA A 62 -14.16 7.31 -10.87
C ALA A 62 -15.56 7.95 -10.96
N LYS A 63 -15.95 8.77 -9.97
CA LYS A 63 -17.23 9.50 -9.99
C LYS A 63 -17.21 10.71 -10.92
N THR A 64 -16.09 11.45 -10.99
CA THR A 64 -16.03 12.72 -11.71
C THR A 64 -15.61 12.55 -13.18
N SER A 65 -14.71 11.63 -13.50
CA SER A 65 -14.15 11.49 -14.86
C SER A 65 -13.60 10.07 -15.08
N PRO A 66 -14.46 9.08 -15.37
CA PRO A 66 -14.01 7.70 -15.61
C PRO A 66 -13.02 7.56 -16.76
N ALA A 67 -13.08 8.45 -17.78
CA ALA A 67 -12.10 8.47 -18.88
C ALA A 67 -10.66 8.83 -18.44
N LYS A 68 -10.46 9.38 -17.24
CA LYS A 68 -9.14 9.76 -16.70
C LYS A 68 -8.55 8.73 -15.72
N LEU A 69 -9.19 7.57 -15.56
CA LEU A 69 -8.74 6.51 -14.64
C LEU A 69 -7.32 6.02 -14.96
N THR A 70 -6.99 5.84 -16.24
CA THR A 70 -5.65 5.42 -16.68
C THR A 70 -4.57 6.40 -16.25
N GLY A 71 -4.79 7.71 -16.43
CA GLY A 71 -3.87 8.75 -15.99
C GLY A 71 -3.76 8.83 -14.46
N PHE A 72 -4.87 8.60 -13.75
CA PHE A 72 -4.86 8.53 -12.29
C PHE A 72 -3.94 7.42 -11.77
N TYR A 73 -4.00 6.20 -12.34
CA TYR A 73 -3.14 5.11 -11.88
C TYR A 73 -1.66 5.44 -12.05
N LEU A 74 -1.28 6.02 -13.19
CA LEU A 74 0.11 6.35 -13.48
C LEU A 74 0.65 7.41 -12.52
N VAL A 75 -0.10 8.49 -12.31
CA VAL A 75 0.25 9.55 -11.35
C VAL A 75 0.26 9.01 -9.92
N ALA A 76 -0.75 8.23 -9.53
CA ALA A 76 -0.85 7.73 -8.17
C ALA A 76 0.25 6.72 -7.83
N MET A 77 0.69 5.89 -8.78
CA MET A 77 1.84 5.00 -8.61
C MET A 77 3.15 5.78 -8.49
N ALA A 78 3.37 6.80 -9.33
CA ALA A 78 4.54 7.66 -9.22
C ALA A 78 4.60 8.38 -7.87
N VAL A 79 3.49 8.99 -7.44
CA VAL A 79 3.40 9.66 -6.13
C VAL A 79 3.66 8.67 -4.99
N LYS A 80 3.06 7.47 -5.02
CA LYS A 80 3.32 6.42 -4.02
C LYS A 80 4.79 6.04 -3.94
N PHE A 81 5.48 5.97 -5.08
CA PHE A 81 6.91 5.67 -5.12
C PHE A 81 7.74 6.77 -4.46
N PHE A 82 7.54 8.04 -4.84
CA PHE A 82 8.27 9.16 -4.25
C PHE A 82 8.00 9.30 -2.75
N VAL A 83 6.74 9.18 -2.31
CA VAL A 83 6.40 9.21 -0.88
C VAL A 83 7.04 8.02 -0.15
N GLY A 84 7.04 6.83 -0.75
CA GLY A 84 7.71 5.66 -0.18
C GLY A 84 9.21 5.89 0.02
N ILE A 85 9.90 6.47 -0.96
CA ILE A 85 11.32 6.85 -0.84
C ILE A 85 11.51 7.85 0.30
N LEU A 86 10.66 8.89 0.39
CA LEU A 86 10.75 9.88 1.46
C LEU A 86 10.60 9.25 2.85
N VAL A 87 9.70 8.28 3.01
CA VAL A 87 9.53 7.56 4.29
C VAL A 87 10.79 6.76 4.64
N VAL A 88 11.40 6.09 3.66
CA VAL A 88 12.64 5.34 3.89
C VAL A 88 13.81 6.26 4.22
N LEU A 89 13.95 7.37 3.52
CA LEU A 89 14.97 8.38 3.81
C LEU A 89 14.77 8.99 5.19
N ALA A 90 13.55 9.37 5.55
CA ALA A 90 13.23 9.90 6.88
C ALA A 90 13.60 8.90 7.99
N TYR A 91 13.27 7.62 7.82
CA TYR A 91 13.65 6.58 8.78
C TYR A 91 15.17 6.44 8.90
N CYS A 92 15.89 6.48 7.78
CA CYS A 92 17.36 6.43 7.75
C CYS A 92 18.02 7.62 8.47
N LEU A 93 17.44 8.82 8.40
CA LEU A 93 17.95 10.00 9.09
C LEU A 93 17.73 9.94 10.61
N ILE A 94 16.63 9.31 11.06
CA ILE A 94 16.28 9.18 12.48
C ILE A 94 17.06 8.03 13.12
N VAL A 95 17.11 6.88 12.45
CA VAL A 95 17.72 5.65 12.99
C VAL A 95 19.15 5.52 12.48
N ARG A 96 20.12 5.69 13.38
CA ARG A 96 21.55 5.66 13.02
C ARG A 96 22.13 4.24 12.91
N THR A 97 21.42 3.23 13.43
CA THR A 97 21.89 1.83 13.43
C THR A 97 21.68 1.18 12.06
N ARG A 98 22.77 0.86 11.35
CA ARG A 98 22.71 0.29 9.98
C ARG A 98 21.85 -0.98 9.90
N THR A 99 21.99 -1.89 10.86
CA THR A 99 21.21 -3.14 10.87
C THR A 99 19.70 -2.90 10.93
N GLN A 100 19.26 -1.90 11.71
CA GLN A 100 17.84 -1.55 11.82
C GLN A 100 17.32 -0.86 10.56
N VAL A 101 18.13 0.00 9.94
CA VAL A 101 17.77 0.66 8.68
C VAL A 101 17.64 -0.36 7.54
N ILE A 102 18.58 -1.30 7.42
CA ILE A 102 18.53 -2.35 6.40
C ILE A 102 17.31 -3.24 6.61
N ALA A 103 17.06 -3.67 7.86
CA ALA A 103 15.92 -4.51 8.16
C ALA A 103 14.59 -3.77 7.89
N PHE A 104 14.49 -2.49 8.26
CA PHE A 104 13.35 -1.65 7.94
C PHE A 104 13.14 -1.51 6.43
N ALA A 105 14.18 -1.19 5.68
CA ALA A 105 14.10 -1.04 4.23
C ALA A 105 13.64 -2.34 3.55
N ALA A 106 14.12 -3.50 4.02
CA ALA A 106 13.67 -4.81 3.55
C ALA A 106 12.19 -5.06 3.86
N MET A 107 11.76 -4.87 5.11
CA MET A 107 10.35 -5.01 5.52
C MET A 107 9.44 -4.07 4.71
N PHE A 108 9.83 -2.80 4.58
CA PHE A 108 9.08 -1.79 3.84
C PHE A 108 8.95 -2.17 2.37
N SER A 109 10.04 -2.66 1.75
CA SER A 109 10.04 -3.08 0.35
C SER A 109 9.11 -4.27 0.11
N ILE A 110 9.08 -5.24 1.02
CA ILE A 110 8.17 -6.39 0.94
C ILE A 110 6.71 -5.94 0.96
N TYR A 111 6.34 -5.09 1.94
CA TYR A 111 5.01 -4.50 1.97
C TYR A 111 4.69 -3.71 0.70
N TYR A 112 5.65 -2.90 0.25
CA TYR A 112 5.48 -2.02 -0.90
C TYR A 112 5.16 -2.79 -2.17
N LEU A 113 5.95 -3.82 -2.47
CA LEU A 113 5.73 -4.68 -3.63
C LEU A 113 4.38 -5.39 -3.55
N ALA A 114 4.04 -5.98 -2.41
CA ALA A 114 2.78 -6.67 -2.22
C ALA A 114 1.57 -5.74 -2.45
N MET A 115 1.62 -4.52 -1.90
CA MET A 115 0.55 -3.54 -2.03
C MET A 115 0.45 -2.98 -3.46
N ILE A 116 1.56 -2.73 -4.15
CA ILE A 116 1.52 -2.31 -5.56
C ILE A 116 0.93 -3.37 -6.46
N ILE A 117 1.34 -4.63 -6.30
CA ILE A 117 0.80 -5.74 -7.09
C ILE A 117 -0.70 -5.84 -6.85
N TYR A 118 -1.12 -5.76 -5.59
CA TYR A 118 -2.53 -5.79 -5.21
C TYR A 118 -3.33 -4.63 -5.84
N ASP A 119 -2.81 -3.40 -5.76
CA ASP A 119 -3.45 -2.23 -6.36
C ASP A 119 -3.59 -2.39 -7.88
N ALA A 120 -2.51 -2.74 -8.56
CA ALA A 120 -2.50 -2.89 -10.01
C ALA A 120 -3.48 -3.98 -10.47
N THR A 121 -3.48 -5.15 -9.81
CA THR A 121 -4.36 -6.27 -10.18
C THR A 121 -5.83 -5.99 -9.86
N TYR A 122 -6.14 -5.48 -8.67
CA TYR A 122 -7.52 -5.24 -8.25
C TYR A 122 -8.19 -4.22 -9.17
N PHE A 123 -7.54 -3.08 -9.41
CA PHE A 123 -8.12 -2.00 -10.20
C PHE A 123 -8.20 -2.32 -11.70
N SER A 124 -7.18 -3.00 -12.26
CA SER A 124 -7.25 -3.49 -13.64
C SER A 124 -8.42 -4.45 -13.83
N ARG A 125 -8.70 -5.30 -12.84
CA ARG A 125 -9.83 -6.26 -12.89
C ARG A 125 -11.18 -5.55 -12.80
N VAL A 126 -11.31 -4.54 -11.94
CA VAL A 126 -12.52 -3.71 -11.82
C VAL A 126 -12.81 -2.98 -13.12
N GLU A 127 -11.80 -2.40 -13.75
CA GLU A 127 -11.97 -1.65 -14.99
C GLU A 127 -12.38 -2.54 -16.15
N LYS A 128 -11.73 -3.71 -16.32
CA LYS A 128 -12.15 -4.72 -17.31
C LYS A 128 -13.62 -5.10 -17.12
N LYS A 129 -14.06 -5.34 -15.87
CA LYS A 129 -15.46 -5.69 -15.57
C LYS A 129 -16.43 -4.56 -15.92
N ASN A 130 -16.08 -3.31 -15.66
CA ASN A 130 -16.92 -2.14 -15.99
C ASN A 130 -16.98 -1.86 -17.50
N GLN A 131 -15.88 -2.03 -18.23
CA GLN A 131 -15.84 -1.89 -19.69
C GLN A 131 -16.74 -2.94 -20.38
N ILE A 132 -16.73 -4.17 -19.87
CA ILE A 132 -17.59 -5.26 -20.37
C ILE A 132 -19.08 -4.97 -20.12
N SER A 133 -19.44 -4.32 -19.01
CA SER A 133 -20.84 -3.97 -18.72
C SER A 133 -21.38 -2.77 -19.53
N ILE A 134 -20.51 -1.96 -20.14
CA ILE A 134 -20.92 -0.83 -21.00
C ILE A 134 -21.09 -1.29 -22.46
N LYS A 135 -20.37 -2.34 -22.87
CA LYS A 135 -20.45 -2.93 -24.22
C LYS A 135 -21.59 -3.95 -24.39
N LYS A 136 -22.36 -4.24 -23.35
CA LYS A 136 -23.44 -5.23 -23.34
C LYS A 136 -24.77 -4.54 -23.12
#